data_AF-A0AAV6PUE7-F1
#
_entry.id   AF-A0AAV6PUE7-F1
#
_cell.length_a   1.000
_cell.length_b   1.000
_cell.length_c   1.000
_cell.angle_alpha   90.00
_cell.angle_beta   90.00
_cell.angle_gamma   90.00
#
_symmetry.space_group_name_H-M   'P 1'
#
loop_
_entity.id
_entity.type
_entity.pdbx_description
1 polymer ?
#
loop_
_entity_poly.entity_id
_entity_poly.type
_entity_poly.pdbx_seq_one_letter_code
_entity_poly.pdbx_strand_id
1 'polypeptide(L)'
;MAALIRRIINTAKAPAAIGPYSQAVVADRTVYISGQLGMDPANGQLVDGGVQNQTRQALINMGEILKAAGCNYENVVKTTVLLADMNDFTNVNDVYKQFFSTNYPARAAYQVAALPRVCMF
;
A
#
# COMPACT_ATOMS: atom_id res chain seq x y z
N MET A 1 23.48 6.35 -25.35
CA MET A 1 22.08 6.27 -24.86
C MET A 1 22.07 6.73 -23.41
N ALA A 2 21.15 7.60 -23.01
CA ALA A 2 20.98 7.91 -21.60
C ALA A 2 20.42 6.67 -20.89
N ALA A 3 21.13 6.17 -19.88
CA ALA A 3 20.69 4.99 -19.12
C ALA A 3 19.60 5.43 -18.12
N LEU A 4 18.51 4.66 -18.05
CA LEU A 4 17.50 4.84 -17.02
C LEU A 4 18.07 4.40 -15.67
N ILE A 5 17.94 5.26 -14.65
CA ILE A 5 18.34 4.93 -13.29
C ILE A 5 17.20 4.20 -12.60
N ARG A 6 17.47 2.97 -12.16
CA ARG A 6 16.59 2.18 -11.29
C ARG A 6 17.03 2.36 -9.84
N ARG A 7 16.12 2.81 -8.97
CA ARG A 7 16.38 2.96 -7.53
C ARG A 7 15.42 2.08 -6.73
N ILE A 8 15.98 1.29 -5.82
CA ILE A 8 15.21 0.46 -4.89
C ILE A 8 14.85 1.30 -3.67
N ILE A 9 13.57 1.27 -3.27
CA ILE A 9 13.10 1.92 -2.06
C ILE A 9 12.99 0.87 -0.97
N ASN A 10 13.60 1.19 0.17
CA ASN A 10 13.58 0.38 1.38
C ASN A 10 13.58 1.30 2.60
N THR A 11 12.64 1.13 3.51
CA THR A 11 12.52 1.87 4.77
C THR A 11 12.18 0.92 5.91
N ALA A 12 12.79 1.15 7.07
CA ALA A 12 12.49 0.41 8.30
C ALA A 12 11.13 0.79 8.92
N LYS A 13 10.49 1.84 8.42
CA LYS A 13 9.17 2.32 8.89
C LYS A 13 7.99 1.64 8.20
N ALA A 14 8.26 0.79 7.22
CA ALA A 14 7.27 -0.08 6.59
C ALA A 14 7.74 -1.54 6.72
N PRO A 15 6.82 -2.52 6.69
CA PRO A 15 7.18 -3.92 6.83
C PRO A 15 8.25 -4.35 5.83
N ALA A 16 9.21 -5.13 6.30
CA ALA A 16 10.24 -5.69 5.44
C ALA A 16 9.61 -6.59 4.36
N ALA A 17 10.22 -6.61 3.16
CA ALA A 17 9.79 -7.54 2.13
C ALA A 17 10.09 -8.99 2.57
N ILE A 18 9.04 -9.82 2.65
CA ILE A 18 9.12 -11.20 3.15
C ILE A 18 9.52 -12.19 2.03
N GLY A 19 9.52 -11.75 0.77
CA GLY A 19 9.84 -12.57 -0.39
C GLY A 19 10.77 -11.85 -1.38
N PRO A 20 10.98 -12.40 -2.59
CA PRO A 20 11.88 -11.84 -3.59
C PRO A 20 11.26 -10.62 -4.31
N TYR A 21 10.92 -9.58 -3.55
CA TYR A 21 10.37 -8.32 -4.04
C TYR A 21 10.90 -7.12 -3.23
N SER A 22 10.73 -5.91 -3.76
CA SER A 22 11.09 -4.66 -3.07
C SER A 22 9.84 -3.93 -2.58
N GLN A 23 9.94 -3.13 -1.52
CA GLN A 23 8.81 -2.30 -1.05
C GLN A 23 8.29 -1.37 -2.16
N ALA A 24 9.23 -0.70 -2.85
CA ALA A 24 8.94 -0.02 -4.10
C ALA A 24 10.18 0.04 -5.00
N VAL A 25 9.96 0.30 -6.29
CA VAL A 25 10.99 0.52 -7.30
C VAL A 25 10.70 1.82 -8.02
N VAL A 26 11.70 2.70 -8.10
CA VAL A 26 11.65 3.92 -8.90
C VAL A 26 12.35 3.65 -10.22
N ALA A 27 11.66 3.95 -11.32
CA ALA A 27 12.22 3.98 -12.66
C ALA A 27 11.93 5.36 -13.26
N ASP A 28 12.99 6.14 -13.50
CA ASP A 28 12.89 7.56 -13.85
C ASP A 28 12.02 8.33 -12.84
N ARG A 29 10.82 8.76 -13.21
CA ARG A 29 9.88 9.50 -12.34
C ARG A 29 8.71 8.67 -11.84
N THR A 30 8.62 7.39 -12.23
CA THR A 30 7.52 6.52 -11.82
C THR A 30 7.93 5.67 -10.64
N VAL A 31 7.11 5.69 -9.58
CA VAL A 31 7.27 4.85 -8.39
C VAL A 31 6.26 3.72 -8.44
N TYR A 32 6.76 2.49 -8.56
CA TYR A 32 5.96 1.28 -8.46
C TYR A 32 6.02 0.77 -7.02
N ILE A 33 4.90 0.83 -6.30
CA ILE A 33 4.78 0.37 -4.91
C ILE A 33 4.16 -1.02 -4.90
N SER A 34 4.76 -1.93 -4.14
CA SER A 34 4.24 -3.29 -3.95
C SER A 34 2.91 -3.27 -3.18
N GLY A 35 2.18 -4.39 -3.21
CA GLY A 35 0.96 -4.53 -2.40
C GLY A 35 1.26 -4.31 -0.92
N GLN A 36 0.52 -3.39 -0.30
CA GLN A 36 0.66 -3.07 1.12
C GLN A 36 -0.44 -3.76 1.90
N LEU A 37 -0.05 -4.58 2.87
CA LEU A 37 -0.96 -5.23 3.80
C LEU A 37 -1.03 -4.44 5.11
N GLY A 38 -2.07 -4.70 5.89
CA GLY A 38 -2.23 -4.17 7.25
C GLY A 38 -1.27 -4.75 8.28
N MET A 39 0.03 -4.83 7.98
CA MET A 39 1.05 -5.37 8.87
C MET A 39 1.73 -4.26 9.69
N ASP A 40 1.97 -4.55 10.97
CA ASP A 40 2.78 -3.69 11.83
C ASP A 40 4.28 -3.86 11.45
N PRO A 41 4.99 -2.77 11.11
CA PRO A 41 6.40 -2.82 10.75
C PRO A 41 7.31 -3.33 11.87
N ALA A 42 6.92 -3.21 13.14
CA ALA A 42 7.76 -3.61 14.28
C ALA A 42 7.81 -5.13 14.49
N ASN A 43 6.67 -5.81 14.34
CA ASN A 43 6.55 -7.26 14.59
C ASN A 43 6.27 -8.08 13.33
N GLY A 44 5.93 -7.42 12.21
CA GLY A 44 5.61 -8.07 10.95
C GLY A 44 4.31 -8.88 10.97
N GLN A 45 3.41 -8.67 11.94
CA GLN A 45 2.12 -9.34 12.06
C GLN A 45 0.99 -8.43 11.56
N LEU A 46 -0.16 -9.02 11.20
CA LEU A 46 -1.34 -8.22 10.87
C LEU A 46 -1.87 -7.54 12.12
N VAL A 47 -2.30 -6.28 11.98
CA VAL A 47 -2.92 -5.55 13.09
C VAL A 47 -4.28 -6.14 13.42
N ASP A 48 -4.61 -6.15 14.70
CA ASP A 48 -5.92 -6.54 15.21
C ASP A 48 -7.00 -5.50 14.89
N GLY A 49 -8.27 -5.91 15.03
CA GLY A 49 -9.43 -5.02 14.84
C GLY A 49 -9.99 -4.98 13.41
N GLY A 50 -9.70 -6.00 12.61
CA GLY A 50 -10.38 -6.27 11.34
C GLY A 50 -9.99 -5.34 10.19
N VAL A 51 -10.85 -5.30 9.16
CA VAL A 51 -10.55 -4.69 7.86
C VAL A 51 -10.19 -3.20 7.95
N GLN A 52 -10.83 -2.43 8.85
CA GLN A 52 -10.59 -0.99 8.95
C GLN A 52 -9.19 -0.69 9.49
N ASN A 53 -8.76 -1.43 10.52
CA ASN A 53 -7.42 -1.29 11.08
C ASN A 53 -6.37 -1.78 10.09
N GLN A 54 -6.63 -2.91 9.41
CA GLN A 54 -5.72 -3.40 8.36
C GLN A 54 -5.60 -2.40 7.21
N THR A 55 -6.71 -1.80 6.76
CA THR A 55 -6.71 -0.74 5.73
C THR A 55 -5.91 0.48 6.19
N ARG A 56 -6.11 0.93 7.43
CA ARG A 56 -5.39 2.07 8.00
C ARG A 56 -3.90 1.79 8.02
N GLN A 57 -3.50 0.62 8.52
CA GLN A 57 -2.10 0.25 8.59
C GLN A 57 -1.47 0.08 7.20
N ALA A 58 -2.18 -0.54 6.25
CA ALA A 58 -1.73 -0.68 4.87
C ALA A 58 -1.45 0.69 4.21
N LEU A 59 -2.34 1.66 4.44
CA LEU A 59 -2.17 3.02 3.93
C LEU A 59 -1.03 3.75 4.64
N ILE A 60 -0.85 3.60 5.96
CA ILE A 60 0.31 4.14 6.69
C ILE A 60 1.63 3.58 6.13
N ASN A 61 1.69 2.26 5.92
CA ASN A 61 2.85 1.59 5.34
C ASN A 61 3.16 2.15 3.94
N MET A 62 2.13 2.34 3.10
CA MET A 62 2.27 2.99 1.79
C MET A 62 2.82 4.41 1.93
N GLY A 63 2.34 5.20 2.89
CA GLY A 63 2.80 6.56 3.17
C GLY A 63 4.28 6.62 3.53
N GLU A 64 4.77 5.71 4.37
CA GLU A 64 6.19 5.65 4.72
C GLU A 64 7.07 5.24 3.53
N ILE A 65 6.58 4.38 2.64
CA ILE A 65 7.27 4.02 1.38
C ILE A 65 7.29 5.22 0.42
N LEU A 66 6.18 5.93 0.26
CA LEU A 66 6.10 7.16 -0.53
C LEU A 66 7.11 8.19 -0.01
N LYS A 67 7.15 8.39 1.31
CA LYS A 67 8.08 9.31 1.96
C LYS A 67 9.54 8.92 1.71
N ALA A 68 9.87 7.64 1.77
CA ALA A 68 11.20 7.14 1.44
C ALA A 68 11.59 7.35 -0.04
N ALA A 69 10.60 7.41 -0.94
CA ALA A 69 10.79 7.77 -2.34
C ALA A 69 10.91 9.29 -2.58
N GLY A 70 10.56 10.13 -1.60
CA GLY A 70 10.47 11.58 -1.73
C GLY A 70 9.08 12.08 -2.18
N CYS A 71 8.04 11.28 -1.96
CA CYS A 71 6.66 11.52 -2.38
C CYS A 71 5.69 11.56 -1.18
N ASN A 72 4.45 11.95 -1.44
CA ASN A 72 3.32 11.90 -0.52
C ASN A 72 2.07 11.29 -1.21
N TYR A 73 0.91 11.28 -0.55
CA TYR A 73 -0.33 10.74 -1.11
C TYR A 73 -0.85 11.51 -2.34
N GLU A 74 -0.51 12.79 -2.50
CA GLU A 74 -0.92 13.60 -3.67
C GLU A 74 -0.19 13.18 -4.94
N ASN A 75 0.95 12.49 -4.83
CA ASN A 75 1.67 11.96 -5.97
C ASN A 75 1.09 10.64 -6.50
N VAL A 76 0.11 10.05 -5.79
CA VAL A 76 -0.50 8.78 -6.18
C VAL A 76 -1.50 9.02 -7.31
N VAL A 77 -1.27 8.37 -8.44
CA VAL A 77 -2.13 8.50 -9.63
C VAL A 77 -3.07 7.30 -9.83
N LYS A 78 -2.72 6.14 -9.28
CA LYS A 78 -3.47 4.88 -9.43
C LYS A 78 -3.33 4.00 -8.21
N THR A 79 -4.44 3.44 -7.72
CA THR A 79 -4.46 2.39 -6.69
C THR A 79 -5.25 1.17 -7.14
N THR A 80 -4.86 0.00 -6.67
CA THR A 80 -5.66 -1.24 -6.80
C THR A 80 -5.96 -1.73 -5.40
N VAL A 81 -7.24 -1.86 -5.08
CA VAL A 81 -7.73 -2.30 -3.77
C VAL A 81 -8.23 -3.73 -3.92
N LEU A 82 -7.59 -4.65 -3.22
CA LEU A 82 -7.95 -6.06 -3.22
C LEU A 82 -8.63 -6.36 -1.87
N LEU A 83 -9.85 -6.88 -1.91
CA LEU A 83 -10.63 -7.17 -0.71
C LEU A 83 -10.76 -8.69 -0.53
N ALA A 84 -10.74 -9.16 0.73
CA ALA A 84 -11.14 -10.55 1.02
C ALA A 84 -12.67 -10.72 0.96
N ASP A 85 -13.42 -9.70 1.38
CA ASP A 85 -14.88 -9.64 1.32
C ASP A 85 -15.34 -8.29 0.74
N MET A 86 -16.16 -8.31 -0.31
CA MET A 86 -16.75 -7.11 -0.90
C MET A 86 -17.71 -6.37 0.05
N ASN A 87 -18.26 -7.06 1.05
CA ASN A 87 -19.11 -6.44 2.07
C ASN A 87 -18.36 -5.36 2.87
N ASP A 88 -17.03 -5.43 2.92
CA ASP A 88 -16.19 -4.45 3.61
C ASP A 88 -15.90 -3.19 2.78
N PHE A 89 -16.39 -3.09 1.55
CA PHE A 89 -16.09 -1.97 0.66
C PHE A 89 -16.40 -0.59 1.28
N THR A 90 -17.52 -0.46 1.98
CA THR A 90 -17.89 0.79 2.68
C THR A 90 -16.90 1.11 3.80
N ASN A 91 -16.60 0.12 4.66
CA ASN A 91 -15.67 0.25 5.78
C ASN A 91 -14.26 0.68 5.31
N VAL A 92 -13.79 0.08 4.23
CA VAL A 92 -12.52 0.41 3.58
C VAL A 92 -12.54 1.83 3.03
N ASN A 93 -13.61 2.23 2.34
CA ASN A 93 -13.72 3.57 1.77
C ASN A 93 -13.67 4.67 2.82
N ASP A 94 -14.27 4.45 4.00
CA ASP A 94 -14.27 5.42 5.08
C ASP A 94 -12.88 5.67 5.66
N VAL A 95 -12.03 4.63 5.68
CA VAL A 95 -10.62 4.78 6.03
C VAL A 95 -9.85 5.42 4.87
N TYR A 96 -10.07 4.96 3.63
CA TYR A 96 -9.37 5.42 2.43
C TYR A 96 -9.47 6.95 2.23
N LYS A 97 -10.65 7.53 2.46
CA LYS A 97 -10.90 8.99 2.35
C LYS A 97 -10.12 9.83 3.36
N GLN A 98 -9.60 9.23 4.43
CA GLN A 98 -8.78 9.93 5.42
C GLN A 98 -7.34 10.15 4.92
N PHE A 99 -6.89 9.34 3.95
CA PHE A 99 -5.55 9.43 3.36
C PHE A 99 -5.57 10.16 2.02
N PHE A 100 -6.63 9.96 1.23
CA PHE A 100 -6.88 10.68 -0.02
C PHE A 100 -8.08 11.60 0.19
N SER A 101 -7.84 12.89 0.42
CA SER A 101 -8.89 13.86 0.74
C SER A 101 -9.40 14.63 -0.47
N THR A 102 -8.56 14.85 -1.49
CA THR A 102 -8.88 15.55 -2.74
C THR A 102 -8.12 14.92 -3.91
N ASN A 103 -8.47 15.24 -5.16
CA ASN A 103 -7.80 14.76 -6.38
C ASN A 103 -7.54 13.24 -6.36
N TYR A 104 -8.59 12.47 -6.10
CA TYR A 104 -8.49 11.02 -5.90
C TYR A 104 -7.76 10.31 -7.06
N PRO A 105 -6.90 9.33 -6.77
CA PRO A 105 -6.27 8.53 -7.80
C PRO A 105 -7.31 7.72 -8.57
N ALA A 106 -6.97 7.33 -9.81
CA ALA A 106 -7.70 6.28 -10.49
C ALA A 106 -7.70 5.02 -9.62
N ARG A 107 -8.79 4.25 -9.61
CA ARG A 107 -8.94 3.11 -8.71
C ARG A 107 -9.60 1.91 -9.38
N ALA A 108 -9.07 0.72 -9.09
CA ALA A 108 -9.77 -0.54 -9.29
C ALA A 108 -9.97 -1.19 -7.91
N ALA A 109 -11.18 -1.68 -7.62
CA ALA A 109 -11.49 -2.34 -6.36
C ALA A 109 -12.32 -3.59 -6.62
N TYR A 110 -11.87 -4.75 -6.13
CA TYR A 110 -12.56 -6.02 -6.32
C TYR A 110 -12.18 -7.03 -5.23
N GLN A 111 -13.07 -7.98 -5.00
CA GLN A 111 -12.82 -9.09 -4.10
C GLN A 111 -11.96 -10.14 -4.81
N VAL A 112 -11.02 -10.73 -4.08
CA VAL A 112 -10.18 -11.83 -4.55
C VAL A 112 -10.42 -13.09 -3.70
N ALA A 113 -10.05 -14.25 -4.21
CA ALA A 113 -10.27 -15.52 -3.52
C ALA A 113 -9.51 -15.62 -2.18
N ALA A 114 -8.29 -15.10 -2.13
CA ALA A 114 -7.46 -15.03 -0.92
C ALA A 114 -6.35 -14.00 -1.09
N LEU A 115 -5.90 -13.45 0.04
CA LEU A 115 -4.74 -12.58 0.13
C LEU A 115 -3.61 -13.25 0.92
N PRO A 116 -2.33 -12.86 0.72
CA PRO A 116 -1.21 -13.41 1.47
C PRO A 116 -1.41 -13.30 2.98
N ARG A 117 -1.02 -14.33 3.74
CA ARG A 117 -1.21 -14.41 5.21
C ARG A 117 -2.66 -14.31 5.69
N VAL A 118 -3.65 -14.62 4.84
CA VAL A 118 -5.08 -14.61 5.20
C VAL A 118 -5.52 -13.23 5.71
N CYS A 119 -4.92 -12.15 5.18
CA CYS A 119 -5.37 -10.80 5.49
C CYS A 119 -6.71 -10.49 4.82
N MET A 120 -7.42 -9.52 5.41
CA MET A 120 -8.70 -9.04 4.91
C MET A 120 -8.53 -7.90 3.90
N PHE A 121 -7.36 -7.23 3.93
CA PHE A 121 -6.98 -6.09 3.09
C PHE A 121 -5.46 -6.04 2.84
#